data_AF-A0A2I1PCA3-F1
#
_entry.id   AF-A0A2I1PCA3-F1
#
_cell.length_a   1.000
_cell.length_b   1.000
_cell.length_c   1.000
_cell.angle_alpha   90.00
_cell.angle_beta   90.00
_cell.angle_gamma   90.00
#
_symmetry.space_group_name_H-M   'P 1'
#
loop_
_entity.id
_entity.type
_entity.pdbx_description
1 polymer ?
#
loop_
_entity_poly.entity_id
_entity_poly.type
_entity_poly.pdbx_seq_one_letter_code
_entity_poly.pdbx_strand_id
1 'polypeptide(L)'
;MLGSSSTTSRVASAVVSMLPASRSRLGVGWRLAGRSARGCRWHHVRIVSTPTAPSGAPASPSADLPARALWVPAVLVALVATATLLVKGGWPIDLEVYRWGGQLVADGDPLYVARDGLPFTYPPFAALVFVPLALVPRAVAVAVLTLASALGLVVALRRALEGRREGSMTLLGRRLAPTWPVLGALGVAAVVCEPVWQTFSFGQVNLLLAGLLAADLLRRGDRPWRGVWLGVAAGIKLTPVFLVAWLVLTRQWRAAGVALASMLATVGLGFLLLPSDSRAFWSEVLPETGRIGAPSYVANQSVK
;
A
#
# COMPACT_ATOMS: atom_id res chain seq x y z
N MET A 1 -18.04 -80.24 15.59
CA MET A 1 -17.05 -80.40 14.50
C MET A 1 -15.83 -79.57 14.91
N LEU A 2 -14.85 -80.11 15.64
CA LEU A 2 -13.70 -80.92 15.19
C LEU A 2 -12.87 -80.28 14.06
N GLY A 3 -11.56 -80.12 14.31
CA GLY A 3 -10.47 -79.85 13.34
C GLY A 3 -9.72 -78.54 13.63
N SER A 4 -8.61 -78.52 14.39
CA SER A 4 -7.19 -78.74 13.96
C SER A 4 -6.76 -77.81 12.81
N SER A 5 -5.67 -77.05 12.86
CA SER A 5 -4.30 -77.51 13.11
C SER A 5 -3.28 -76.35 13.12
N SER A 6 -2.21 -76.50 13.94
CA SER A 6 -0.78 -76.18 13.70
C SER A 6 -0.31 -74.79 13.27
N THR A 7 0.89 -74.25 13.56
CA THR A 7 2.01 -74.46 14.51
C THR A 7 3.01 -73.32 14.13
N THR A 8 3.78 -72.78 15.10
CA THR A 8 5.06 -72.02 14.91
C THR A 8 5.00 -70.64 14.22
N SER A 9 5.68 -69.56 14.65
CA SER A 9 6.91 -69.45 15.43
C SER A 9 7.07 -68.07 16.11
N ARG A 10 7.64 -68.08 17.33
CA ARG A 10 8.53 -67.10 17.98
C ARG A 10 7.97 -65.68 18.24
N VAL A 11 7.67 -65.31 19.50
CA VAL A 11 8.60 -64.95 20.61
C VAL A 11 9.48 -63.76 20.22
N ALA A 12 9.58 -62.66 20.94
CA ALA A 12 8.93 -62.11 22.12
C ALA A 12 9.58 -60.71 22.33
N SER A 13 8.84 -59.78 22.93
CA SER A 13 9.27 -58.99 24.11
C SER A 13 10.51 -58.07 23.95
N ALA A 14 10.58 -56.83 24.43
CA ALA A 14 9.71 -55.99 25.24
C ALA A 14 10.50 -54.70 25.53
N VAL A 15 9.76 -53.60 25.78
CA VAL A 15 9.94 -52.70 26.95
C VAL A 15 11.09 -51.66 26.96
N VAL A 16 10.63 -50.39 26.95
CA VAL A 16 11.00 -49.25 27.83
C VAL A 16 12.02 -48.18 27.39
N SER A 17 11.60 -46.95 27.75
CA SER A 17 12.31 -45.68 27.99
C SER A 17 12.67 -44.84 26.75
N MET A 18 12.01 -43.68 26.56
CA MET A 18 12.27 -42.37 27.20
C MET A 18 13.66 -41.80 26.90
N LEU A 19 13.77 -40.90 25.91
CA LEU A 19 14.20 -39.49 26.02
C LEU A 19 14.41 -38.86 24.62
N PRO A 20 14.24 -37.52 24.46
CA PRO A 20 14.16 -36.84 23.17
C PRO A 20 15.53 -36.47 22.58
N ALA A 21 15.60 -36.47 21.25
CA ALA A 21 16.78 -36.13 20.48
C ALA A 21 17.10 -34.63 20.51
N SER A 22 18.27 -34.28 21.04
CA SER A 22 18.94 -32.99 20.85
C SER A 22 19.85 -33.03 19.61
N ARG A 23 19.77 -32.04 18.72
CA ARG A 23 20.87 -31.66 17.80
C ARG A 23 20.89 -30.16 17.53
N SER A 24 21.63 -29.42 18.35
CA SER A 24 22.19 -28.11 18.00
C SER A 24 23.55 -28.32 17.31
N ARG A 25 23.70 -27.81 16.08
CA ARG A 25 24.98 -27.76 15.35
C ARG A 25 25.82 -26.61 15.89
N LEU A 26 26.89 -26.91 16.62
CA LEU A 26 28.05 -26.03 16.75
C LEU A 26 29.29 -26.93 16.67
N GLY A 27 30.03 -26.81 15.58
CA GLY A 27 31.30 -27.48 15.38
C GLY A 27 32.37 -26.83 16.25
N VAL A 28 32.85 -27.57 17.24
CA VAL A 28 34.06 -27.25 18.00
C VAL A 28 35.00 -28.44 17.83
N GLY A 29 36.06 -28.24 17.06
CA GLY A 29 37.11 -29.24 16.86
C GLY A 29 38.01 -29.29 18.10
N TRP A 30 38.16 -30.47 18.69
CA TRP A 30 39.09 -30.72 19.78
C TRP A 30 40.36 -31.37 19.26
N ARG A 31 41.50 -30.75 19.55
CA ARG A 31 42.84 -31.29 19.32
C ARG A 31 43.20 -32.12 20.57
N LEU A 32 43.43 -33.42 20.43
CA LEU A 32 43.84 -34.30 21.53
C LEU A 32 45.34 -34.13 21.79
N ALA A 33 45.70 -33.75 23.03
CA ALA A 33 47.06 -33.84 23.55
C ALA A 33 47.09 -34.88 24.70
N GLY A 34 48.16 -35.69 24.73
CA GLY A 34 48.23 -36.94 25.47
C GLY A 34 48.53 -36.87 26.97
N ARG A 35 48.29 -38.04 27.59
CA ARG A 35 48.63 -38.62 28.91
C ARG A 35 49.52 -37.79 29.88
N SER A 36 49.09 -37.69 31.14
CA SER A 36 49.68 -38.44 32.28
C SER A 36 48.84 -38.27 33.57
N ALA A 37 49.11 -39.12 34.56
CA ALA A 37 48.26 -39.44 35.70
C ALA A 37 48.53 -38.59 36.97
N ARG A 38 47.51 -38.61 37.85
CA ARG A 38 47.48 -38.27 39.30
C ARG A 38 47.15 -36.81 39.66
N GLY A 39 46.09 -36.65 40.47
CA GLY A 39 45.80 -35.47 41.28
C GLY A 39 44.65 -34.58 40.76
N CYS A 40 43.39 -34.94 41.04
CA CYS A 40 42.26 -34.05 40.80
C CYS A 40 42.21 -32.94 41.86
N ARG A 41 42.79 -31.77 41.55
CA ARG A 41 42.36 -30.48 42.14
C ARG A 41 41.35 -29.85 41.19
N TRP A 42 40.17 -29.51 41.71
CA TRP A 42 39.19 -28.73 40.97
C TRP A 42 39.70 -27.28 40.83
N HIS A 43 40.24 -26.94 39.67
CA HIS A 43 40.46 -25.55 39.30
C HIS A 43 39.15 -24.97 38.76
N HIS A 44 38.63 -23.93 39.42
CA HIS A 44 37.57 -23.11 38.84
C HIS A 44 38.03 -22.54 37.50
N VAL A 45 37.48 -23.07 36.41
CA VAL A 45 37.66 -22.48 35.08
C VAL A 45 36.92 -21.14 35.07
N ARG A 46 37.66 -20.04 35.25
CA ARG A 46 37.14 -18.71 34.89
C ARG A 46 37.01 -18.68 33.38
N ILE A 47 35.77 -18.65 32.90
CA ILE A 47 35.47 -18.26 31.53
C ILE A 47 35.87 -16.79 31.42
N VAL A 48 37.03 -16.52 30.83
CA VAL A 48 37.41 -15.18 30.43
C VAL A 48 36.52 -14.83 29.24
N SER A 49 35.44 -14.09 29.50
CA SER A 49 34.69 -13.41 28.45
C SER A 49 35.63 -12.39 27.81
N THR A 50 36.08 -12.64 26.59
CA THR A 50 36.72 -11.62 25.77
C THR A 50 35.77 -10.43 25.65
N PRO A 51 36.22 -9.19 25.91
CA PRO A 51 35.41 -8.02 25.65
C PRO A 51 35.05 -8.04 24.17
N THR A 52 33.76 -8.19 23.87
CA THR A 52 33.26 -7.95 22.52
C THR A 52 33.56 -6.49 22.24
N ALA A 53 34.43 -6.24 21.26
CA ALA A 53 34.71 -4.88 20.81
C ALA A 53 33.38 -4.14 20.58
N PRO A 54 33.25 -2.86 20.98
CA PRO A 54 32.04 -2.12 20.67
C PRO A 54 31.87 -2.14 19.16
N SER A 55 30.81 -2.81 18.71
CA SER A 55 30.32 -2.78 17.33
C SER A 55 29.79 -1.36 17.05
N GLY A 56 30.70 -0.39 17.01
CA GLY A 56 30.48 0.92 16.44
C GLY A 56 30.59 0.81 14.93
N ALA A 57 29.70 0.06 14.29
CA ALA A 57 29.39 0.36 12.91
C ALA A 57 28.82 1.79 12.94
N PRO A 58 29.42 2.78 12.25
CA PRO A 58 28.82 4.09 12.18
C PRO A 58 27.41 3.87 11.63
N ALA A 59 26.40 4.29 12.39
CA ALA A 59 25.05 4.39 11.89
C ALA A 59 25.17 5.26 10.63
N SER A 60 25.05 4.63 9.46
CA SER A 60 24.98 5.37 8.21
C SER A 60 23.84 6.35 8.41
N PRO A 61 24.05 7.66 8.24
CA PRO A 61 22.98 8.61 8.41
C PRO A 61 21.93 8.21 7.38
N SER A 62 20.83 7.65 7.85
CA SER A 62 19.59 7.60 7.08
C SER A 62 19.16 9.05 7.01
N ALA A 63 19.77 9.79 6.08
CA ALA A 63 19.42 11.15 5.81
C ALA A 63 17.98 11.10 5.31
N ASP A 64 17.05 11.29 6.25
CA ASP A 64 15.64 11.41 5.95
C ASP A 64 15.51 12.48 4.87
N LEU A 65 15.15 12.07 3.65
CA LEU A 65 14.95 13.03 2.59
C LEU A 65 13.92 14.04 3.07
N PRO A 66 14.27 15.35 3.11
CA PRO A 66 13.32 16.36 3.51
C PRO A 66 12.14 16.32 2.54
N ALA A 67 10.93 16.63 2.99
CA ALA A 67 9.73 16.56 2.15
C ALA A 67 9.89 17.32 0.82
N ARG A 68 10.65 18.43 0.83
CA ARG A 68 10.99 19.20 -0.36
C ARG A 68 11.75 18.40 -1.45
N ALA A 69 12.52 17.40 -1.06
CA ALA A 69 13.28 16.56 -1.98
C ALA A 69 12.40 15.59 -2.80
N LEU A 70 11.11 15.45 -2.44
CA LEU A 70 10.14 14.66 -3.22
C LEU A 70 9.62 15.40 -4.45
N TRP A 71 9.72 16.73 -4.48
CA TRP A 71 9.29 17.51 -5.63
C TRP A 71 10.15 17.28 -6.86
N VAL A 72 11.46 17.10 -6.70
CA VAL A 72 12.36 16.82 -7.83
C VAL A 72 11.93 15.58 -8.62
N PRO A 73 11.81 14.39 -8.02
CA PRO A 73 11.32 13.22 -8.75
C PRO A 73 9.85 13.36 -9.17
N ALA A 74 8.99 14.04 -8.42
CA ALA A 74 7.60 14.24 -8.82
C ALA A 74 7.47 15.11 -10.07
N VAL A 75 8.22 16.21 -10.17
CA VAL A 75 8.27 17.06 -11.36
C VAL A 75 8.86 16.29 -12.53
N LEU A 76 9.93 15.52 -12.33
CA LEU A 76 10.49 14.66 -13.38
C LEU A 76 9.44 13.67 -13.92
N VAL A 77 8.73 12.97 -13.04
CA VAL A 77 7.65 12.04 -13.42
C VAL A 77 6.53 12.78 -14.15
N ALA A 78 6.10 13.94 -13.66
CA ALA A 78 5.05 14.74 -14.29
C ALA A 78 5.46 15.21 -15.69
N LEU A 79 6.71 15.63 -15.88
CA LEU A 79 7.25 16.01 -17.19
C LEU A 79 7.27 14.82 -18.16
N VAL A 80 7.73 13.65 -17.71
CA VAL A 80 7.74 12.44 -18.53
C VAL A 80 6.32 11.98 -18.86
N ALA A 81 5.40 11.99 -17.90
CA ALA A 81 3.99 11.68 -18.13
C ALA A 81 3.40 12.64 -19.17
N THR A 82 3.63 13.95 -19.01
CA THR A 82 3.17 14.98 -19.97
C THR A 82 3.75 14.76 -21.36
N ALA A 83 5.06 14.53 -21.48
CA ALA A 83 5.69 14.22 -22.77
C ALA A 83 5.09 12.97 -23.41
N THR A 84 4.82 11.93 -22.61
CA THR A 84 4.20 10.68 -23.08
C THR A 84 2.76 10.92 -23.57
N LEU A 85 1.99 11.77 -22.87
CA LEU A 85 0.65 12.19 -23.30
C LEU A 85 0.67 12.96 -24.63
N LEU A 86 1.66 13.84 -24.82
CA LEU A 86 1.82 14.58 -26.06
C LEU A 86 2.17 13.67 -27.25
N VAL A 87 2.94 12.60 -27.01
CA VAL A 87 3.37 11.66 -28.06
C VAL A 87 2.29 10.62 -28.38
N LYS A 88 1.70 9.98 -27.36
CA LYS A 88 0.75 8.87 -27.53
C LYS A 88 -0.69 9.34 -27.67
N GLY A 89 -0.96 10.60 -27.38
CA GLY A 89 -2.30 11.10 -27.13
C GLY A 89 -2.79 10.71 -25.73
N GLY A 90 -3.51 11.63 -25.11
CA GLY A 90 -4.26 11.40 -23.88
C GLY A 90 -5.62 12.06 -24.00
N TRP A 91 -6.64 11.41 -23.47
CA TRP A 91 -7.98 11.96 -23.42
C TRP A 91 -8.43 11.96 -21.96
N PRO A 92 -8.30 13.11 -21.25
CA PRO A 92 -8.49 13.17 -19.81
C PRO A 92 -9.98 13.15 -19.43
N ILE A 93 -10.70 12.10 -19.84
CA ILE A 93 -12.15 11.93 -19.67
C ILE A 93 -12.56 12.00 -18.21
N ASP A 94 -11.81 11.37 -17.32
CA ASP A 94 -12.15 11.33 -15.90
C ASP A 94 -11.95 12.70 -15.26
N LEU A 95 -10.93 13.45 -15.68
CA LEU A 95 -10.78 14.84 -15.26
C LEU A 95 -11.95 15.71 -15.72
N GLU A 96 -12.45 15.52 -16.94
CA GLU A 96 -13.64 16.26 -17.40
C GLU A 96 -14.88 15.91 -16.57
N VAL A 97 -15.06 14.64 -16.18
CA VAL A 97 -16.13 14.23 -15.25
C VAL A 97 -15.96 14.89 -13.88
N TYR A 98 -14.74 14.96 -13.35
CA TYR A 98 -14.46 15.66 -12.08
C TYR A 98 -14.78 17.15 -12.16
N ARG A 99 -14.33 17.82 -13.22
CA ARG A 99 -14.59 19.23 -13.47
C ARG A 99 -16.08 19.50 -13.66
N TRP A 100 -16.78 18.61 -14.36
CA TRP A 100 -18.22 18.72 -14.57
C TRP A 100 -18.99 18.64 -13.25
N GLY A 101 -18.70 17.64 -12.41
CA GLY A 101 -19.32 17.54 -11.08
C GLY A 101 -19.02 18.76 -10.20
N GLY A 102 -17.78 19.26 -10.23
CA GLY A 102 -17.41 20.50 -9.53
C GLY A 102 -18.13 21.73 -10.07
N GLN A 103 -18.36 21.81 -11.38
CA GLN A 103 -19.09 22.91 -12.02
C GLN A 103 -20.57 22.90 -11.62
N LEU A 104 -21.22 21.74 -11.67
CA LEU A 104 -22.62 21.58 -11.23
C LEU A 104 -22.81 22.05 -9.77
N VAL A 105 -21.89 21.67 -8.89
CA VAL A 105 -21.89 22.15 -7.50
C VAL A 105 -21.72 23.67 -7.42
N ALA A 106 -20.82 24.25 -8.23
CA ALA A 106 -20.59 25.69 -8.23
C ALA A 106 -21.80 26.48 -8.74
N ASP A 107 -22.53 25.92 -9.71
CA ASP A 107 -23.70 26.52 -10.34
C ASP A 107 -24.99 26.25 -9.54
N GLY A 108 -24.96 25.29 -8.60
CA GLY A 108 -26.12 24.87 -7.81
C GLY A 108 -27.06 23.90 -8.53
N ASP A 109 -26.56 23.24 -9.57
CA ASP A 109 -27.31 22.30 -10.40
C ASP A 109 -27.25 20.86 -9.86
N PRO A 110 -28.22 19.98 -10.21
CA PRO A 110 -28.23 18.58 -9.78
C PRO A 110 -27.00 17.80 -10.23
N LEU A 111 -26.36 17.05 -9.32
CA LEU A 111 -25.03 16.48 -9.56
C LEU A 111 -25.03 15.28 -10.52
N TYR A 112 -26.08 14.47 -10.52
CA TYR A 112 -26.10 13.17 -11.20
C TYR A 112 -26.71 13.21 -12.61
N VAL A 113 -26.62 14.36 -13.27
CA VAL A 113 -26.98 14.56 -14.69
C VAL A 113 -25.80 14.19 -15.59
N ALA A 114 -26.08 13.44 -16.66
CA ALA A 114 -25.05 13.04 -17.61
C ALA A 114 -24.72 14.19 -18.57
N ARG A 115 -23.42 14.37 -18.86
CA ARG A 115 -22.93 15.24 -19.92
C ARG A 115 -22.27 14.39 -20.98
N ASP A 116 -22.71 14.51 -22.23
CA ASP A 116 -22.20 13.73 -23.37
C ASP A 116 -22.22 12.21 -23.11
N GLY A 117 -23.26 11.75 -22.38
CA GLY A 117 -23.42 10.34 -21.99
C GLY A 117 -22.57 9.88 -20.80
N LEU A 118 -21.79 10.77 -20.18
CA LEU A 118 -20.93 10.47 -19.03
C LEU A 118 -21.50 11.10 -17.75
N PRO A 119 -22.12 10.31 -16.86
CA PRO A 119 -22.57 10.82 -15.58
C PRO A 119 -21.41 10.96 -14.58
N PHE A 120 -21.58 11.87 -13.63
CA PHE A 120 -20.77 11.85 -12.41
C PHE A 120 -21.08 10.58 -11.61
N THR A 121 -20.05 9.83 -11.21
CA THR A 121 -20.19 8.49 -10.58
C THR A 121 -19.61 8.41 -9.16
N TYR A 122 -19.22 9.55 -8.59
CA TYR A 122 -18.54 9.62 -7.31
C TYR A 122 -19.47 10.12 -6.19
N PRO A 123 -19.12 9.92 -4.91
CA PRO A 123 -19.88 10.49 -3.80
C PRO A 123 -19.95 12.03 -3.89
N PRO A 124 -20.98 12.68 -3.33
CA PRO A 124 -21.15 14.13 -3.40
C PRO A 124 -19.96 14.92 -2.82
N PHE A 125 -19.31 14.38 -1.79
CA PHE A 125 -18.10 14.98 -1.23
C PHE A 125 -16.97 15.14 -2.28
N ALA A 126 -16.86 14.22 -3.23
CA ALA A 126 -15.88 14.32 -4.31
C ALA A 126 -16.13 15.54 -5.19
N ALA A 127 -17.40 15.84 -5.51
CA ALA A 127 -17.76 17.01 -6.32
C ALA A 127 -17.34 18.31 -5.62
N LEU A 128 -17.56 18.42 -4.31
CA LEU A 128 -17.07 19.55 -3.49
C LEU A 128 -15.55 19.71 -3.59
N VAL A 129 -14.80 18.60 -3.51
CA VAL A 129 -13.32 18.60 -3.63
C VAL A 129 -12.87 19.02 -5.03
N PHE A 130 -13.66 18.76 -6.06
CA PHE A 130 -13.32 19.08 -7.45
C PHE A 130 -13.77 20.46 -7.93
N VAL A 131 -14.53 21.22 -7.13
CA VAL A 131 -14.91 22.60 -7.45
C VAL A 131 -13.70 23.46 -7.88
N PRO A 132 -12.55 23.48 -7.16
CA PRO A 132 -11.41 24.30 -7.60
C PRO A 132 -10.86 23.90 -8.97
N LEU A 133 -10.93 22.61 -9.33
CA LEU A 133 -10.50 22.14 -10.65
C LEU A 133 -11.47 22.56 -11.74
N ALA A 134 -12.77 22.73 -11.44
CA ALA A 134 -13.77 23.21 -12.39
C ALA A 134 -13.53 24.69 -12.77
N LEU A 135 -13.18 25.51 -11.78
CA LEU A 135 -13.06 26.96 -11.91
C LEU A 135 -11.81 27.45 -12.65
N VAL A 136 -10.77 26.60 -12.76
CA VAL A 136 -9.54 26.96 -13.49
C VAL A 136 -9.62 26.53 -14.96
N PRO A 137 -8.82 27.11 -15.87
CA PRO A 137 -8.73 26.63 -17.25
C PRO A 137 -8.34 25.15 -17.32
N ARG A 138 -8.85 24.44 -18.33
CA ARG A 138 -8.62 22.99 -18.52
C ARG A 138 -7.15 22.61 -18.42
N ALA A 139 -6.27 23.36 -19.09
CA ALA A 139 -4.83 23.11 -19.09
C ALA A 139 -4.22 23.18 -17.67
N VAL A 140 -4.70 24.11 -16.84
CA VAL A 140 -4.25 24.24 -15.45
C VAL A 140 -4.71 23.05 -14.62
N ALA A 141 -5.97 22.61 -14.77
CA ALA A 141 -6.45 21.42 -14.06
C ALA A 141 -5.69 20.14 -14.46
N VAL A 142 -5.39 19.96 -15.74
CA VAL A 142 -4.55 18.85 -16.22
C VAL A 142 -3.17 18.90 -15.57
N ALA A 143 -2.52 20.06 -15.57
CA ALA A 143 -1.18 20.23 -14.99
C ALA A 143 -1.18 19.96 -13.48
N VAL A 144 -2.14 20.53 -12.75
CA VAL A 144 -2.30 20.35 -11.30
C VAL A 144 -2.54 18.89 -10.95
N LEU A 145 -3.48 18.23 -11.63
CA LEU A 145 -3.78 16.84 -11.33
C LEU A 145 -2.63 15.90 -11.73
N THR A 146 -1.96 16.16 -12.85
CA THR A 146 -0.78 15.40 -13.27
C THR A 146 0.33 15.50 -12.23
N LEU A 147 0.62 16.72 -11.74
CA LEU A 147 1.64 16.93 -10.71
C LEU A 147 1.24 16.28 -9.38
N ALA A 148 -0.03 16.39 -8.98
CA ALA A 148 -0.54 15.78 -7.76
C ALA A 148 -0.48 14.24 -7.82
N SER A 149 -0.82 13.64 -8.96
CA SER A 149 -0.72 12.20 -9.21
C SER A 149 0.74 11.73 -9.24
N ALA A 150 1.65 12.49 -9.85
CA ALA A 150 3.08 12.20 -9.83
C ALA A 150 3.66 12.26 -8.41
N LEU A 151 3.28 13.27 -7.62
CA LEU A 151 3.66 13.37 -6.22
C LEU A 151 3.10 12.20 -5.40
N GLY A 152 1.83 11.84 -5.61
CA GLY A 152 1.19 10.70 -4.98
C GLY A 152 1.94 9.38 -5.25
N LEU A 153 2.32 9.14 -6.51
CA LEU A 153 3.15 8.00 -6.91
C LEU A 153 4.51 8.01 -6.21
N VAL A 154 5.22 9.14 -6.20
CA VAL A 154 6.53 9.27 -5.53
C VAL A 154 6.41 9.01 -4.02
N VAL A 155 5.37 9.54 -3.37
CA VAL A 155 5.10 9.28 -1.96
C VAL A 155 4.84 7.79 -1.73
N ALA A 156 4.00 7.15 -2.55
CA ALA A 156 3.73 5.73 -2.46
C ALA A 156 5.00 4.88 -2.60
N LEU A 157 5.84 5.16 -3.60
CA LEU A 157 7.12 4.50 -3.82
C LEU A 157 8.06 4.69 -2.62
N ARG A 158 8.19 5.92 -2.11
CA ARG A 158 9.00 6.20 -0.93
C ARG A 158 8.52 5.40 0.28
N ARG A 159 7.21 5.41 0.56
CA ARG A 159 6.64 4.67 1.69
C ARG A 159 6.80 3.16 1.52
N ALA A 160 6.68 2.63 0.30
CA ALA A 160 6.89 1.23 0.00
C ALA A 160 8.36 0.80 0.21
N LEU A 161 9.33 1.63 -0.19
CA LEU A 161 10.75 1.39 0.06
C LEU A 161 11.10 1.52 1.55
N GLU A 162 10.54 2.52 2.23
CA GLU A 162 10.77 2.73 3.66
C GLU A 162 10.16 1.61 4.49
N GLY A 163 8.90 1.22 4.27
CA GLY A 163 8.11 0.33 5.13
C GLY A 163 8.66 -1.09 5.27
N ARG A 164 9.53 -1.54 4.37
CA ARG A 164 10.10 -2.90 4.39
C ARG A 164 11.20 -2.99 5.45
N ARG A 165 10.97 -3.75 6.53
CA ARG A 165 12.08 -4.36 7.29
C ARG A 165 12.70 -5.46 6.40
N GLU A 166 14.02 -5.57 6.45
CA GLU A 166 14.82 -6.66 5.87
C GLU A 166 14.39 -7.31 4.53
N GLY A 167 14.88 -6.77 3.39
CA GLY A 167 15.30 -7.65 2.26
C GLY A 167 14.51 -7.67 0.93
N SER A 168 13.42 -6.94 0.72
CA SER A 168 12.51 -7.32 -0.40
C SER A 168 12.64 -6.59 -1.75
N MET A 169 13.43 -5.52 -1.87
CA MET A 169 13.68 -4.87 -3.17
C MET A 169 15.16 -4.59 -3.32
N THR A 170 15.86 -5.64 -3.75
CA THR A 170 17.27 -5.59 -4.11
C THR A 170 17.39 -5.49 -5.61
N LEU A 171 17.93 -4.40 -6.13
CA LEU A 171 18.42 -4.37 -7.50
C LEU A 171 19.88 -4.79 -7.45
N LEU A 172 20.23 -5.87 -8.15
CA LEU A 172 21.60 -6.42 -8.15
C LEU A 172 22.13 -6.71 -6.72
N GLY A 173 21.27 -7.24 -5.84
CA GLY A 173 21.64 -7.57 -4.46
C GLY A 173 21.79 -6.38 -3.50
N ARG A 174 21.63 -5.13 -3.97
CA ARG A 174 21.73 -3.92 -3.13
C ARG A 174 20.35 -3.38 -2.77
N ARG A 175 20.16 -3.03 -1.49
CA ARG A 175 18.94 -2.35 -1.03
C ARG A 175 18.84 -0.99 -1.70
N LEU A 176 17.69 -0.74 -2.31
CA LEU A 176 17.38 0.58 -2.85
C LEU A 176 17.03 1.52 -1.70
N ALA A 177 17.94 2.46 -1.41
CA ALA A 177 17.63 3.58 -0.55
C ALA A 177 16.61 4.50 -1.27
N PRO A 178 15.63 5.08 -0.56
CA PRO A 178 14.63 5.95 -1.17
C PRO A 178 15.22 7.34 -1.46
N THR A 179 16.32 7.42 -2.21
CA THR A 179 16.95 8.67 -2.64
C THR A 179 16.15 9.28 -3.80
N TRP A 180 16.27 10.60 -4.02
CA TRP A 180 15.53 11.27 -5.08
C TRP A 180 15.83 10.69 -6.49
N PRO A 181 17.05 10.25 -6.86
CA PRO A 181 17.28 9.64 -8.17
C PRO A 181 16.60 8.28 -8.31
N VAL A 182 16.62 7.47 -7.24
CA VAL A 182 15.96 6.16 -7.23
C VAL A 182 14.45 6.32 -7.37
N LEU A 183 13.85 7.24 -6.62
CA LEU A 183 12.42 7.54 -6.72
C LEU A 183 12.04 8.09 -8.10
N GLY A 184 12.87 8.96 -8.67
CA GLY A 184 12.68 9.49 -10.02
C GLY A 184 12.74 8.38 -11.07
N ALA A 185 13.77 7.54 -11.03
CA ALA A 185 13.93 6.42 -11.96
C ALA A 185 12.78 5.41 -11.85
N LEU A 186 12.38 5.02 -10.64
CA LEU A 186 11.25 4.11 -10.43
C LEU A 186 9.93 4.74 -10.85
N GLY A 187 9.71 6.02 -10.54
CA GLY A 187 8.50 6.74 -10.94
C GLY A 187 8.38 6.86 -12.46
N VAL A 188 9.47 7.19 -13.15
CA VAL A 188 9.53 7.27 -14.61
C VAL A 188 9.29 5.89 -15.24
N ALA A 189 9.94 4.85 -14.72
CA ALA A 189 9.71 3.48 -15.18
C ALA A 189 8.24 3.06 -14.97
N ALA A 190 7.65 3.45 -13.85
CA ALA A 190 6.26 3.14 -13.53
C ALA A 190 5.27 3.81 -14.50
N VAL A 191 5.58 4.95 -15.14
CA VAL A 191 4.72 5.58 -16.16
C VAL A 191 4.40 4.64 -17.32
N VAL A 192 5.28 3.67 -17.62
CA VAL A 192 5.05 2.68 -18.69
C VAL A 192 4.08 1.58 -18.25
N CYS A 193 3.93 1.34 -16.94
CA CYS A 193 2.98 0.36 -16.43
C CYS A 193 1.56 0.83 -16.70
N GLU A 194 0.75 -0.06 -17.27
CA GLU A 194 -0.63 0.19 -17.67
C GLU A 194 -1.48 0.96 -16.63
N PRO A 195 -1.50 0.60 -15.33
CA PRO A 195 -2.35 1.31 -14.35
C PRO A 195 -1.90 2.75 -14.07
N VAL A 196 -0.60 3.00 -14.17
CA VAL A 196 -0.02 4.35 -13.97
C VAL A 196 -0.23 5.18 -15.22
N TRP A 197 0.05 4.61 -16.40
CA TRP A 197 -0.20 5.23 -17.69
C TRP A 197 -1.66 5.67 -17.80
N GLN A 198 -2.62 4.75 -17.58
CA GLN A 198 -4.05 5.05 -17.64
C GLN A 198 -4.46 6.16 -16.68
N THR A 199 -3.90 6.19 -15.46
CA THR A 199 -4.20 7.26 -14.52
C THR A 199 -3.84 8.63 -15.11
N PHE A 200 -2.65 8.76 -15.73
CA PHE A 200 -2.26 10.01 -16.39
C PHE A 200 -3.09 10.29 -17.66
N SER A 201 -3.34 9.27 -18.48
CA SER A 201 -4.08 9.41 -19.75
C SER A 201 -5.52 9.85 -19.56
N PHE A 202 -6.21 9.31 -18.56
CA PHE A 202 -7.58 9.67 -18.25
C PHE A 202 -7.70 10.85 -17.28
N GLY A 203 -6.59 11.29 -16.68
CA GLY A 203 -6.61 12.35 -15.68
C GLY A 203 -7.31 11.89 -14.40
N GLN A 204 -6.96 10.70 -13.89
CA GLN A 204 -7.53 10.13 -12.67
C GLN A 204 -6.83 10.61 -11.41
N VAL A 205 -7.58 10.64 -10.30
CA VAL A 205 -7.05 10.92 -8.95
C VAL A 205 -6.42 9.70 -8.25
N ASN A 206 -6.44 8.53 -8.89
CA ASN A 206 -6.09 7.27 -8.23
C ASN A 206 -4.68 7.27 -7.61
N LEU A 207 -3.67 7.82 -8.31
CA LEU A 207 -2.30 7.88 -7.80
C LEU A 207 -2.13 8.90 -6.67
N LEU A 208 -2.86 10.02 -6.71
CA LEU A 208 -2.93 10.97 -5.60
C LEU A 208 -3.49 10.26 -4.35
N LEU A 209 -4.63 9.57 -4.49
CA LEU A 209 -5.24 8.82 -3.40
C LEU A 209 -4.31 7.71 -2.89
N ALA A 210 -3.66 6.96 -3.78
CA ALA A 210 -2.69 5.93 -3.41
C ALA A 210 -1.52 6.50 -2.60
N GLY A 211 -1.03 7.69 -2.95
CA GLY A 211 -0.01 8.41 -2.19
C GLY A 211 -0.47 8.79 -0.78
N LEU A 212 -1.68 9.33 -0.64
CA LEU A 212 -2.29 9.64 0.66
C LEU A 212 -2.45 8.38 1.52
N LEU A 213 -2.97 7.31 0.95
CA LEU A 213 -3.12 6.02 1.61
C LEU A 213 -1.77 5.43 2.06
N ALA A 214 -0.75 5.51 1.21
CA ALA A 214 0.59 5.06 1.56
C ALA A 214 1.19 5.90 2.69
N ALA A 215 1.03 7.24 2.64
CA ALA A 215 1.49 8.14 3.68
C ALA A 215 0.82 7.87 5.03
N ASP A 216 -0.45 7.50 5.01
CA ASP A 216 -1.24 7.20 6.20
C ASP A 216 -0.90 5.82 6.78
N LEU A 217 -1.05 4.78 5.96
CA LEU A 217 -1.07 3.39 6.39
C LEU A 217 0.32 2.72 6.45
N LEU A 218 1.28 3.13 5.62
CA LEU A 218 2.60 2.49 5.53
C LEU A 218 3.69 3.22 6.33
N ARG A 219 3.44 4.45 6.77
CA ARG A 219 4.41 5.17 7.62
C ARG A 219 4.49 4.52 9.00
N ARG A 220 5.72 4.25 9.45
CA ARG A 220 6.04 3.64 10.74
C ARG A 220 5.52 4.45 11.94
N GLY A 221 5.28 3.73 13.04
CA GLY A 221 4.80 4.27 14.31
C GLY A 221 3.28 4.30 14.41
N ASP A 222 2.75 3.99 15.59
CA ASP A 222 1.34 4.12 15.88
C ASP A 222 0.99 5.61 16.11
N ARG A 223 0.00 6.12 15.37
CA ARG A 223 -0.38 7.54 15.37
C ARG A 223 -1.88 7.69 15.55
N PRO A 224 -2.38 8.53 16.48
CA PRO A 224 -3.81 8.59 16.80
C PRO A 224 -4.71 8.96 15.60
N TRP A 225 -4.17 9.65 14.58
CA TRP A 225 -4.87 9.99 13.33
C TRP A 225 -4.67 9.01 12.17
N ARG A 226 -3.99 7.87 12.40
CA ARG A 226 -3.83 6.83 11.36
C ARG A 226 -5.21 6.32 10.94
N GLY A 227 -5.51 6.41 9.65
CA GLY A 227 -6.82 6.08 9.07
C GLY A 227 -7.59 7.29 8.55
N VAL A 228 -7.24 8.53 8.94
CA VAL A 228 -7.96 9.75 8.48
C VAL A 228 -7.93 9.84 6.95
N TRP A 229 -6.76 9.71 6.33
CA TRP A 229 -6.65 9.82 4.88
C TRP A 229 -7.28 8.63 4.16
N LEU A 230 -7.32 7.45 4.79
CA LEU A 230 -8.13 6.34 4.29
C LEU A 230 -9.62 6.71 4.23
N GLY A 231 -10.17 7.27 5.30
CA GLY A 231 -11.56 7.70 5.32
C GLY A 231 -11.88 8.82 4.33
N VAL A 232 -11.00 9.83 4.24
CA VAL A 232 -11.14 10.90 3.23
C VAL A 232 -11.08 10.35 1.81
N ALA A 233 -10.10 9.48 1.51
CA ALA A 233 -9.98 8.87 0.19
C ALA A 233 -11.22 8.02 -0.16
N ALA A 234 -11.76 7.27 0.80
CA ALA A 234 -13.01 6.52 0.65
C ALA A 234 -14.22 7.43 0.38
N GLY A 235 -14.26 8.61 1.01
CA GLY A 235 -15.26 9.64 0.75
C GLY A 235 -15.17 10.27 -0.65
N ILE A 236 -13.97 10.34 -1.24
CA ILE A 236 -13.77 10.83 -2.61
C ILE A 236 -14.07 9.72 -3.63
N LYS A 237 -13.63 8.50 -3.35
CA LYS A 237 -13.81 7.33 -4.22
C LYS A 237 -13.97 6.10 -3.33
N LEU A 238 -15.07 5.36 -3.51
CA LEU A 238 -15.39 4.23 -2.62
C LEU A 238 -14.40 3.06 -2.70
N THR A 239 -13.55 3.00 -3.73
CA THR A 239 -12.57 1.91 -3.93
C THR A 239 -11.76 1.61 -2.64
N PRO A 240 -11.11 2.59 -1.98
CA PRO A 240 -10.41 2.37 -0.71
C PRO A 240 -11.19 1.73 0.46
N VAL A 241 -12.52 1.64 0.44
CA VAL A 241 -13.32 1.12 1.56
C VAL A 241 -12.89 -0.29 1.97
N PHE A 242 -12.43 -1.14 1.04
CA PHE A 242 -11.93 -2.48 1.38
C PHE A 242 -10.73 -2.46 2.34
N LEU A 243 -9.94 -1.38 2.36
CA LEU A 243 -8.82 -1.25 3.29
C LEU A 243 -9.29 -1.06 4.73
N VAL A 244 -10.51 -0.57 4.96
CA VAL A 244 -11.12 -0.57 6.31
C VAL A 244 -11.36 -2.00 6.77
N ALA A 245 -11.88 -2.87 5.88
CA ALA A 245 -12.02 -4.30 6.16
C ALA A 245 -10.65 -4.95 6.43
N TRP A 246 -9.62 -4.61 5.67
CA TRP A 246 -8.25 -5.06 5.94
C TRP A 246 -7.76 -4.63 7.34
N LEU A 247 -8.01 -3.39 7.77
CA LEU A 247 -7.66 -2.92 9.12
C LEU A 247 -8.42 -3.72 10.20
N VAL A 248 -9.69 -4.02 9.99
CA VAL A 248 -10.50 -4.87 10.88
C VAL A 248 -9.93 -6.28 10.97
N LEU A 249 -9.65 -6.93 9.83
CA LEU A 249 -9.11 -8.29 9.77
C LEU A 249 -7.72 -8.40 10.43
N THR A 250 -6.92 -7.35 10.35
CA THR A 250 -5.61 -7.26 10.99
C THR A 250 -5.69 -6.74 12.44
N ARG A 251 -6.90 -6.62 13.01
CA ARG A 251 -7.18 -6.18 14.38
C ARG A 251 -6.67 -4.78 14.71
N GLN A 252 -6.57 -3.91 13.70
CA GLN A 252 -6.14 -2.53 13.83
C GLN A 252 -7.34 -1.61 14.13
N TRP A 253 -8.07 -1.93 15.20
CA TRP A 253 -9.38 -1.37 15.54
C TRP A 253 -9.40 0.15 15.60
N ARG A 254 -8.37 0.76 16.21
CA ARG A 254 -8.27 2.21 16.32
C ARG A 254 -8.18 2.87 14.95
N ALA A 255 -7.35 2.34 14.06
CA ALA A 255 -7.20 2.88 12.71
C ALA A 255 -8.47 2.65 11.86
N ALA A 256 -9.13 1.49 12.02
CA ALA A 256 -10.41 1.23 11.38
C ALA A 256 -11.50 2.21 11.85
N GLY A 257 -11.59 2.47 13.15
CA GLY A 257 -12.52 3.44 13.74
C GLY A 257 -12.27 4.87 13.25
N VAL A 258 -11.00 5.29 13.19
CA VAL A 258 -10.61 6.61 12.65
C VAL A 258 -10.95 6.74 11.17
N ALA A 259 -10.68 5.70 10.38
CA ALA A 259 -11.03 5.69 8.95
C ALA A 259 -12.54 5.75 8.73
N LEU A 260 -13.31 4.97 9.50
CA LEU A 260 -14.77 5.00 9.44
C LEU A 260 -15.33 6.37 9.86
N ALA A 261 -14.85 6.93 10.97
CA ALA A 261 -15.28 8.24 11.43
C ALA A 261 -14.96 9.34 10.41
N SER A 262 -13.76 9.31 9.81
CA SER A 262 -13.38 10.27 8.77
C SER A 262 -14.21 10.10 7.50
N MET A 263 -14.52 8.86 7.09
CA MET A 263 -15.41 8.61 5.96
C MET A 263 -16.81 9.15 6.24
N LEU A 264 -17.39 8.84 7.41
CA LEU A 264 -18.70 9.34 7.82
C LEU A 264 -18.73 10.88 7.89
N ALA A 265 -17.64 11.52 8.32
CA ALA A 265 -17.53 12.97 8.28
C ALA A 265 -17.60 13.54 6.85
N THR A 266 -16.94 12.91 5.88
CA THR A 266 -17.06 13.32 4.45
C THR A 266 -18.47 13.11 3.91
N VAL A 267 -19.13 12.00 4.27
CA VAL A 267 -20.53 11.74 3.91
C VAL A 267 -21.47 12.76 4.55
N GLY A 268 -21.27 13.06 5.83
CA GLY A 268 -22.01 14.09 6.56
C GLY A 268 -21.85 15.47 5.95
N LEU A 269 -20.64 15.84 5.48
CA LEU A 269 -20.42 17.08 4.76
C LEU A 269 -21.17 17.10 3.42
N GLY A 270 -21.22 15.96 2.72
CA GLY A 270 -22.07 15.78 1.55
C GLY A 270 -23.54 16.05 1.87
N PHE A 271 -24.10 15.45 2.92
CA PHE A 271 -25.49 15.68 3.31
C PHE A 271 -25.75 17.12 3.78
N LEU A 272 -24.76 17.77 4.40
CA LEU A 272 -24.88 19.14 4.88
C LEU A 272 -24.94 20.15 3.73
N LEU A 273 -24.13 19.96 2.69
CA LEU A 273 -23.97 20.92 1.59
C LEU A 273 -24.76 20.55 0.34
N LEU A 274 -24.98 19.25 0.10
CA LEU A 274 -25.64 18.67 -1.07
C LEU A 274 -26.67 17.60 -0.64
N PRO A 275 -27.73 17.97 0.11
CA PRO A 275 -28.65 17.01 0.74
C PRO A 275 -29.44 16.16 -0.28
N SER A 276 -29.94 16.76 -1.35
CA SER A 276 -30.68 16.07 -2.42
C SER A 276 -29.80 15.09 -3.17
N ASP A 277 -28.63 15.53 -3.61
CA ASP A 277 -27.66 14.68 -4.31
C ASP A 277 -27.15 13.56 -3.41
N SER A 278 -26.92 13.85 -2.12
CA SER A 278 -26.53 12.81 -1.17
C SER A 278 -27.58 11.72 -1.04
N ARG A 279 -28.86 12.06 -0.96
CA ARG A 279 -29.94 11.06 -0.96
C ARG A 279 -29.90 10.23 -2.24
N ALA A 280 -29.92 10.88 -3.41
CA ALA A 280 -29.89 10.21 -4.71
C ALA A 280 -28.67 9.29 -4.85
N PHE A 281 -27.50 9.71 -4.39
CA PHE A 281 -26.28 8.91 -4.45
C PHE A 281 -26.43 7.58 -3.72
N TRP A 282 -26.86 7.63 -2.45
CA TRP A 282 -26.91 6.45 -1.59
C TRP A 282 -28.11 5.54 -1.89
N SER A 283 -29.24 6.08 -2.38
CA SER A 283 -30.44 5.28 -2.67
C SER A 283 -30.51 4.76 -4.10
N GLU A 284 -30.01 5.51 -5.09
CA GLU A 284 -30.26 5.22 -6.50
C GLU A 284 -28.95 4.99 -7.27
N VAL A 285 -27.99 5.93 -7.18
CA VAL A 285 -26.79 5.91 -8.02
C VAL A 285 -25.83 4.79 -7.63
N LEU A 286 -25.58 4.61 -6.32
CA LEU A 286 -24.61 3.62 -5.84
C LEU A 286 -25.05 2.16 -6.12
N PRO A 287 -26.32 1.77 -5.93
CA PRO A 287 -26.77 0.43 -6.29
C PRO A 287 -26.81 0.15 -7.80
N GLU A 288 -26.98 1.19 -8.63
CA GLU A 288 -27.14 1.06 -10.08
C GLU A 288 -25.79 0.91 -10.82
N THR A 289 -25.16 -0.25 -10.67
CA THR A 289 -23.83 -0.54 -11.26
C THR A 289 -23.79 -0.57 -12.79
N GLY A 290 -24.94 -0.74 -13.46
CA GLY A 290 -25.05 -0.77 -14.93
C GLY A 290 -24.66 0.53 -15.64
N ARG A 291 -24.55 1.63 -14.90
CA ARG A 291 -24.13 2.95 -15.40
C ARG A 291 -22.62 3.13 -15.48
N ILE A 292 -21.85 2.26 -14.82
CA ILE A 292 -20.39 2.40 -14.68
C ILE A 292 -19.70 1.53 -15.74
N GLY A 293 -19.88 1.91 -17.01
CA GLY A 293 -19.24 1.26 -18.15
C GLY A 293 -19.78 -0.14 -18.48
N ALA A 294 -19.63 -0.56 -19.73
CA ALA A 294 -20.06 -1.88 -20.16
C ALA A 294 -19.15 -2.95 -19.53
N PRO A 295 -19.69 -4.03 -18.93
CA PRO A 295 -18.88 -5.13 -18.42
C PRO A 295 -17.98 -5.78 -19.48
N SER A 296 -18.36 -5.66 -20.75
CA SER A 296 -17.62 -6.11 -21.93
C SER A 296 -16.48 -5.18 -22.36
N TYR A 297 -16.26 -4.07 -21.66
CA TYR A 297 -15.17 -3.15 -21.98
C TYR A 297 -13.83 -3.88 -21.87
N VAL A 298 -12.99 -3.77 -22.90
CA VAL A 298 -11.74 -4.57 -23.02
C VAL A 298 -10.74 -4.34 -21.88
N ALA A 299 -10.80 -3.18 -21.21
CA ALA A 299 -9.97 -2.90 -20.03
C ALA A 299 -10.56 -3.46 -18.73
N ASN A 300 -11.79 -3.99 -18.74
CA ASN A 300 -12.38 -4.64 -17.59
C ASN A 300 -11.80 -6.05 -17.43
N GLN A 301 -10.95 -6.23 -16.42
CA GLN A 301 -10.30 -7.51 -16.12
C GLN A 301 -11.02 -8.33 -15.04
N SER A 302 -12.23 -7.91 -14.62
CA SER A 302 -13.03 -8.71 -13.70
C SER A 302 -13.59 -9.95 -14.42
N VAL A 303 -13.33 -11.13 -13.88
CA VAL A 303 -14.04 -12.36 -14.28
C VAL A 303 -15.37 -12.38 -13.53
N LYS A 304 -16.47 -12.70 -14.23
CA LYS A 304 -17.77 -12.99 -13.59
C LYS A 304 -17.86 -14.45 -13.20
#